data_AF-A0A523EAA4-F1
#
_entry.id   AF-A0A523EAA4-F1
#
_cell.length_a   1.000
_cell.length_b   1.000
_cell.length_c   1.000
_cell.angle_alpha   90.00
_cell.angle_beta   90.00
_cell.angle_gamma   90.00
#
_symmetry.space_group_name_H-M   'P 1'
#
loop_
_entity.id
_entity.type
_entity.pdbx_description
1 polymer ?
#
loop_
_entity_poly.entity_id
_entity_poly.type
_entity_poly.pdbx_seq_one_letter_code
_entity_poly.pdbx_strand_id
1 'polypeptide(L)'
;MQTYQTAPATRSSKKSPESTSLPVACFSTYVAEPSQQAARHRDVRNFLLALSGEQVSGTSAIPVGHDERTLTTMNANDSIDWFGEMVVQYLDSSQILPPFGLVPVPTPQTTLASSAGPWTSLLAISIASNGLEDASVLDLLRWQEPIPEQRCHTVAELYENLAVIRPFPTDRAIVLVDYLFTTSTMLRACAARLKRHGANVVLGLCAGRTAKEASYDPFTVVTGALERYIPGH
;
A
#
# COMPACT_ATOMS: atom_id res chain seq x y z
N MET A 1 47.53 17.37 44.70
CA MET A 1 46.98 17.00 43.38
C MET A 1 45.63 16.34 43.60
N GLN A 2 44.54 17.11 43.46
CA GLN A 2 43.17 16.60 43.53
C GLN A 2 42.64 16.45 42.10
N THR A 3 42.26 15.25 41.71
CA THR A 3 41.61 14.95 40.43
C THR A 3 40.09 14.99 40.61
N TYR A 4 39.43 15.95 39.96
CA TYR A 4 37.98 16.02 39.87
C TYR A 4 37.46 15.02 38.84
N GLN A 5 36.56 14.13 39.27
CA GLN A 5 35.71 13.32 38.39
C GLN A 5 34.49 14.14 37.97
N THR A 6 34.29 14.31 36.66
CA THR A 6 33.05 14.83 36.08
C THR A 6 32.20 13.66 35.58
N ALA A 7 30.97 13.56 36.11
CA ALA A 7 29.96 12.60 35.66
C ALA A 7 29.40 12.97 34.27
N PRO A 8 28.97 12.00 33.44
CA PRO A 8 28.39 12.28 32.14
C PRO A 8 26.93 12.71 32.27
N ALA A 9 26.59 13.83 31.62
CA ALA A 9 25.25 14.34 31.50
C ALA A 9 24.35 13.38 30.69
N THR A 10 23.22 13.01 31.25
CA THR A 10 22.12 12.30 30.60
C THR A 10 21.56 13.14 29.46
N ARG A 11 21.82 12.71 28.22
CA ARG A 11 21.19 13.27 27.01
C ARG A 11 19.72 12.87 27.00
N SER A 12 18.86 13.81 27.38
CA SER A 12 17.42 13.73 27.15
C SER A 12 17.16 13.67 25.64
N SER A 13 16.77 12.49 25.16
CA SER A 13 16.27 12.28 23.80
C SER A 13 15.00 13.09 23.60
N LYS A 14 15.11 14.22 22.88
CA LYS A 14 13.95 14.93 22.35
C LYS A 14 13.24 13.99 21.38
N LYS A 15 12.05 13.48 21.77
CA LYS A 15 11.11 12.85 20.84
C LYS A 15 10.86 13.82 19.68
N SER A 16 11.30 13.43 18.49
CA SER A 16 10.93 14.09 17.24
C SER A 16 9.40 14.17 17.16
N PRO A 17 8.82 15.29 16.69
CA PRO A 17 7.38 15.39 16.50
C PRO A 17 6.92 14.24 15.60
N GLU A 18 5.96 13.44 16.07
CA GLU A 18 5.36 12.37 15.28
C GLU A 18 4.89 12.95 13.95
N SER A 19 5.41 12.43 12.83
CA SER A 19 4.94 12.80 11.49
C SER A 19 3.42 12.64 11.44
N THR A 20 2.72 13.74 11.14
CA THR A 20 1.25 13.80 11.09
C THR A 20 0.68 13.16 9.83
N SER A 21 1.51 12.66 8.93
CA SER A 21 1.10 12.07 7.67
C SER A 21 1.70 10.69 7.45
N LEU A 22 0.96 9.85 6.69
CA LEU A 22 1.41 8.54 6.23
C LEU A 22 1.92 8.66 4.78
N PRO A 23 3.21 8.43 4.51
CA PRO A 23 3.72 8.35 3.15
C PRO A 23 2.98 7.27 2.33
N VAL A 24 2.73 7.54 1.05
CA VAL A 24 2.16 6.58 0.10
C VAL A 24 2.91 6.64 -1.21
N ALA A 25 3.17 5.47 -1.80
CA ALA A 25 3.69 5.34 -3.16
C ALA A 25 2.68 4.61 -4.05
N CYS A 26 2.43 5.17 -5.24
CA CYS A 26 1.56 4.58 -6.27
C CYS A 26 2.41 4.30 -7.51
N PHE A 27 2.37 3.08 -8.05
CA PHE A 27 3.28 2.63 -9.11
C PHE A 27 2.78 2.89 -10.53
N SER A 28 1.51 3.28 -10.67
CA SER A 28 0.93 3.65 -11.95
C SER A 28 -0.16 4.70 -11.78
N THR A 29 -0.43 5.47 -12.83
CA THR A 29 -1.47 6.50 -12.87
C THR A 29 -2.43 6.26 -14.04
N TYR A 30 -3.68 5.95 -13.70
CA TYR A 30 -4.79 5.88 -14.65
C TYR A 30 -5.55 7.21 -14.65
N VAL A 31 -5.71 7.82 -15.83
CA VAL A 31 -6.48 9.06 -15.99
C VAL A 31 -7.92 8.70 -16.33
N ALA A 32 -8.87 9.15 -15.53
CA ALA A 32 -10.28 8.79 -15.70
C ALA A 32 -10.93 9.48 -16.92
N GLU A 33 -10.45 10.67 -17.29
CA GLU A 33 -10.96 11.46 -18.41
C GLU A 33 -10.47 10.91 -19.76
N PRO A 34 -11.35 10.31 -20.60
CA PRO A 34 -10.92 9.62 -21.82
C PRO A 34 -10.20 10.54 -22.82
N SER A 35 -10.58 11.82 -22.88
CA SER A 35 -9.97 12.80 -23.78
C SER A 35 -8.49 13.08 -23.45
N GLN A 36 -8.04 12.74 -22.24
CA GLN A 36 -6.67 12.92 -21.79
C GLN A 36 -5.86 11.61 -21.77
N GLN A 37 -6.45 10.48 -22.17
CA GLN A 37 -5.77 9.19 -22.15
C GLN A 37 -4.84 9.04 -23.37
N ALA A 38 -3.54 9.25 -23.16
CA ALA A 38 -2.49 8.71 -24.02
C ALA A 38 -2.54 7.17 -24.12
N ALA A 39 -1.94 6.59 -25.17
CA ALA A 39 -1.92 5.15 -25.41
C ALA A 39 -1.41 4.33 -24.21
N ARG A 40 -0.41 4.85 -23.49
CA ARG A 40 0.15 4.21 -22.27
C ARG A 40 -0.83 4.12 -21.10
N HIS A 41 -1.90 4.92 -21.06
CA HIS A 41 -2.94 4.72 -20.03
C HIS A 41 -3.77 3.46 -20.29
N ARG A 42 -3.84 2.98 -21.55
CA ARG A 42 -4.40 1.65 -21.84
C ARG A 42 -3.56 0.55 -21.19
N ASP A 43 -2.23 0.72 -21.18
CA ASP A 43 -1.32 -0.24 -20.57
C ASP A 43 -1.48 -0.27 -19.06
N VAL A 44 -1.61 0.89 -18.41
CA VAL A 44 -1.94 0.95 -16.97
C VAL A 44 -3.29 0.30 -16.69
N ARG A 45 -4.32 0.58 -17.49
CA ARG A 45 -5.64 -0.04 -17.31
C ARG A 45 -5.54 -1.57 -17.41
N ASN A 46 -4.87 -2.08 -18.43
CA ASN A 46 -4.66 -3.51 -18.60
C ASN A 46 -3.85 -4.11 -17.46
N PHE A 47 -2.81 -3.41 -16.98
CA PHE A 47 -2.04 -3.85 -15.82
C PHE A 47 -2.90 -3.95 -14.56
N LEU A 48 -3.71 -2.94 -14.26
CA LEU A 48 -4.59 -2.94 -13.09
C LEU A 48 -5.69 -4.01 -13.18
N LEU A 49 -6.24 -4.26 -14.37
CA LEU A 49 -7.18 -5.36 -14.62
C LEU A 49 -6.52 -6.72 -14.44
N ALA A 50 -5.31 -6.91 -14.98
CA ALA A 50 -4.57 -8.16 -14.82
C ALA A 50 -4.28 -8.45 -13.35
N LEU A 51 -3.90 -7.42 -12.57
CA LEU A 51 -3.75 -7.54 -11.13
C LEU A 51 -5.06 -8.01 -10.49
N SER A 52 -6.19 -7.33 -10.73
CA SER A 52 -7.48 -7.73 -10.13
C SER A 52 -8.05 -9.08 -10.63
N GLY A 53 -7.34 -9.79 -11.51
CA GLY A 53 -7.78 -11.05 -12.10
C GLY A 53 -8.86 -10.88 -13.17
N GLU A 54 -9.03 -9.67 -13.67
CA GLU A 54 -9.98 -9.32 -14.72
C GLU A 54 -9.39 -9.55 -16.12
N GLN A 55 -10.28 -9.60 -17.12
CA GLN A 55 -9.86 -9.82 -18.50
C GLN A 55 -9.13 -8.60 -19.05
N VAL A 56 -7.90 -8.85 -19.53
CA VAL A 56 -7.12 -7.91 -20.34
C VAL A 56 -7.37 -8.10 -21.82
N SER A 57 -7.32 -7.00 -22.58
CA SER A 57 -7.50 -7.01 -24.03
C SER A 57 -6.25 -6.50 -24.76
N GLY A 58 -5.89 -7.20 -25.83
CA GLY A 58 -4.72 -6.86 -26.65
C GLY A 58 -3.39 -7.09 -25.92
N THR A 59 -2.40 -6.31 -26.30
CA THR A 59 -1.07 -6.30 -25.69
C THR A 59 -0.81 -4.98 -24.98
N SER A 60 -0.01 -5.02 -23.91
CA SER A 60 0.40 -3.84 -23.16
C SER A 60 1.85 -3.93 -22.74
N ALA A 61 2.56 -2.80 -22.75
CA ALA A 61 3.95 -2.71 -22.35
C ALA A 61 4.03 -2.26 -20.88
N ILE A 62 4.58 -3.10 -20.01
CA ILE A 62 4.70 -2.86 -18.57
C ILE A 62 6.17 -2.69 -18.20
N PRO A 63 6.59 -1.54 -17.64
CA PRO A 63 7.94 -1.39 -17.13
C PRO A 63 8.10 -2.18 -15.84
N VAL A 64 9.12 -3.03 -15.77
CA VAL A 64 9.49 -3.83 -14.60
C VAL A 64 10.99 -3.65 -14.41
N GLY A 65 11.39 -2.76 -13.49
CA GLY A 65 12.77 -2.32 -13.37
C GLY A 65 13.29 -1.60 -14.60
N HIS A 66 14.36 -2.15 -15.17
CA HIS A 66 14.99 -1.61 -16.36
C HIS A 66 14.44 -2.21 -17.66
N ASP A 67 13.53 -3.17 -17.54
CA ASP A 67 12.97 -3.90 -18.68
C ASP A 67 11.53 -3.48 -18.97
N GLU A 68 11.11 -3.68 -20.21
CA GLU A 68 9.72 -3.57 -20.64
C GLU A 68 9.18 -4.95 -20.96
N ARG A 69 8.19 -5.41 -20.20
CA ARG A 69 7.56 -6.73 -20.35
C ARG A 69 6.21 -6.60 -21.04
N THR A 70 5.91 -7.55 -21.92
CA THR A 70 4.64 -7.57 -22.66
C THR A 70 3.57 -8.31 -21.86
N LEU A 71 2.53 -7.58 -21.44
CA LEU A 71 1.31 -8.12 -20.87
C LEU A 71 0.33 -8.53 -21.98
N THR A 72 -0.23 -9.73 -21.84
CA THR A 72 -1.26 -10.33 -22.69
C THR A 72 -2.25 -11.11 -21.82
N THR A 73 -3.35 -11.59 -22.40
CA THR A 73 -4.27 -12.49 -21.69
C THR A 73 -3.60 -13.80 -21.24
N MET A 74 -2.59 -14.28 -21.97
CA MET A 74 -1.93 -15.57 -21.69
C MET A 74 -1.01 -15.52 -20.47
N ASN A 75 -0.55 -14.34 -20.09
CA ASN A 75 0.37 -14.12 -18.98
C ASN A 75 -0.13 -13.04 -18.00
N ALA A 76 -1.45 -12.84 -17.92
CA ALA A 76 -2.04 -11.84 -17.04
C ALA A 76 -1.64 -12.05 -15.56
N ASN A 77 -1.50 -13.32 -15.14
CA ASN A 77 -1.12 -13.66 -13.77
C ASN A 77 0.30 -13.20 -13.40
N ASP A 78 1.22 -13.09 -14.38
CA ASP A 78 2.59 -12.62 -14.16
C ASP A 78 2.62 -11.16 -13.67
N SER A 79 1.54 -10.39 -13.88
CA SER A 79 1.43 -9.01 -13.42
C SER A 79 1.59 -8.87 -11.89
N ILE A 80 1.17 -9.87 -11.13
CA ILE A 80 1.31 -9.89 -9.66
C ILE A 80 2.79 -9.95 -9.28
N ASP A 81 3.58 -10.79 -9.95
CA ASP A 81 5.03 -10.90 -9.72
C ASP A 81 5.74 -9.63 -10.15
N TRP A 82 5.37 -9.07 -11.30
CA TRP A 82 5.92 -7.81 -11.80
C TRP A 82 5.67 -6.65 -10.84
N PHE A 83 4.49 -6.58 -10.23
CA PHE A 83 4.21 -5.58 -9.20
C PHE A 83 5.13 -5.74 -7.98
N GLY A 84 5.37 -6.98 -7.54
CA GLY A 84 6.32 -7.27 -6.47
C GLY A 84 7.72 -6.77 -6.80
N GLU A 85 8.22 -7.05 -8.00
CA GLU A 85 9.53 -6.58 -8.47
C GLU A 85 9.64 -5.05 -8.50
N MET A 86 8.62 -4.36 -9.03
CA MET A 86 8.57 -2.88 -9.03
C MET A 86 8.64 -2.31 -7.61
N VAL A 87 7.89 -2.92 -6.68
CA VAL A 87 7.86 -2.49 -5.28
C VAL A 87 9.21 -2.69 -4.61
N VAL A 88 9.86 -3.84 -4.78
CA VAL A 88 11.16 -4.12 -4.16
C VAL A 88 12.20 -3.11 -4.61
N GLN A 89 12.26 -2.80 -5.90
CA GLN A 89 13.16 -1.77 -6.43
C GLN A 89 12.89 -0.39 -5.82
N TYR A 90 11.63 -0.04 -5.61
CA TYR A 90 11.25 1.20 -4.92
C TYR A 90 11.69 1.19 -3.45
N LEU A 91 11.49 0.09 -2.73
CA LEU A 91 11.87 -0.04 -1.33
C LEU A 91 13.39 0.03 -1.16
N ASP A 92 14.15 -0.65 -2.02
CA ASP A 92 15.61 -0.65 -2.03
C ASP A 92 16.16 0.76 -2.31
N SER A 93 15.67 1.41 -3.37
CA SER A 93 16.09 2.77 -3.73
C SER A 93 15.68 3.82 -2.69
N SER A 94 14.60 3.57 -1.95
CA SER A 94 14.13 4.42 -0.85
C SER A 94 14.76 4.07 0.50
N GLN A 95 15.65 3.07 0.56
CA GLN A 95 16.28 2.56 1.78
C GLN A 95 15.26 2.13 2.86
N ILE A 96 14.10 1.60 2.44
CA ILE A 96 13.07 1.07 3.33
C ILE A 96 13.33 -0.43 3.49
N LEU A 97 14.16 -0.75 4.47
CA LEU A 97 14.68 -2.11 4.67
C LEU A 97 13.84 -2.91 5.69
N PRO A 98 13.77 -4.25 5.54
CA PRO A 98 13.17 -5.14 6.53
C PRO A 98 13.93 -5.11 7.88
N PRO A 99 13.31 -5.58 8.98
CA PRO A 99 12.03 -6.29 9.05
C PRO A 99 10.82 -5.37 8.99
N PHE A 100 9.82 -5.75 8.19
CA PHE A 100 8.50 -5.13 8.20
C PHE A 100 7.38 -6.13 7.90
N GLY A 101 6.18 -5.79 8.37
CA GLY A 101 4.94 -6.52 8.08
C GLY A 101 4.19 -5.89 6.92
N LEU A 102 3.90 -6.65 5.88
CA LEU A 102 3.05 -6.26 4.76
C LEU A 102 1.60 -6.59 5.10
N VAL A 103 0.76 -5.59 5.34
CA VAL A 103 -0.65 -5.76 5.68
C VAL A 103 -1.51 -5.47 4.45
N PRO A 104 -2.14 -6.48 3.85
CA PRO A 104 -3.04 -6.26 2.72
C PRO A 104 -4.30 -5.52 3.18
N VAL A 105 -4.70 -4.49 2.43
CA VAL A 105 -5.95 -3.77 2.66
C VAL A 105 -7.13 -4.66 2.28
N PRO A 106 -8.13 -4.87 3.15
CA PRO A 106 -9.23 -5.77 2.86
C PRO A 106 -10.09 -5.26 1.70
N THR A 107 -10.43 -6.13 0.74
CA THR A 107 -11.38 -5.80 -0.32
C THR A 107 -12.79 -5.62 0.27
N PRO A 108 -13.72 -4.91 -0.39
CA PRO A 108 -15.06 -4.63 0.13
C PRO A 108 -15.82 -5.82 0.71
N GLN A 109 -15.60 -7.02 0.17
CA GLN A 109 -16.28 -8.26 0.56
C GLN A 109 -15.48 -9.12 1.56
N THR A 110 -14.26 -8.70 1.95
CA THR A 110 -13.43 -9.45 2.91
C THR A 110 -13.85 -9.11 4.34
N THR A 111 -14.75 -9.93 4.90
CA THR A 111 -15.36 -9.70 6.21
C THR A 111 -14.89 -10.69 7.27
N LEU A 112 -15.33 -10.51 8.52
CA LEU A 112 -15.09 -11.47 9.61
C LEU A 112 -15.59 -12.89 9.31
N ALA A 113 -16.56 -13.05 8.41
CA ALA A 113 -17.05 -14.36 7.98
C ALA A 113 -16.19 -15.01 6.87
N SER A 114 -15.28 -14.26 6.25
CA SER A 114 -14.39 -14.77 5.21
C SER A 114 -13.33 -15.69 5.81
N SER A 115 -13.28 -16.93 5.33
CA SER A 115 -12.24 -17.90 5.72
C SER A 115 -10.88 -17.62 5.07
N ALA A 116 -10.89 -16.97 3.89
CA ALA A 116 -9.69 -16.54 3.18
C ALA A 116 -9.34 -15.07 3.48
N GLY A 117 -8.06 -14.73 3.29
CA GLY A 117 -7.59 -13.35 3.27
C GLY A 117 -8.11 -12.57 2.07
N PRO A 118 -7.95 -11.23 2.06
CA PRO A 118 -8.33 -10.42 0.90
C PRO A 118 -7.45 -10.77 -0.31
N TRP A 119 -7.99 -10.58 -1.52
CA TRP A 119 -7.23 -10.82 -2.75
C TRP A 119 -5.91 -10.00 -2.81
N THR A 120 -5.89 -8.80 -2.22
CA THR A 120 -4.68 -7.96 -2.06
C THR A 120 -3.54 -8.65 -1.30
N SER A 121 -3.82 -9.76 -0.61
CA SER A 121 -2.79 -10.64 -0.04
C SER A 121 -1.85 -11.18 -1.10
N LEU A 122 -2.31 -11.44 -2.33
CA LEU A 122 -1.46 -11.91 -3.42
C LEU A 122 -0.39 -10.87 -3.77
N LEU A 123 -0.74 -9.58 -3.75
CA LEU A 123 0.21 -8.50 -3.97
C LEU A 123 1.26 -8.45 -2.85
N ALA A 124 0.80 -8.54 -1.59
CA ALA A 124 1.70 -8.56 -0.43
C ALA A 124 2.63 -9.79 -0.43
N ILE A 125 2.14 -10.97 -0.83
CA ILE A 125 2.91 -12.21 -0.96
C ILE A 125 3.98 -12.06 -2.04
N SER A 126 3.62 -11.50 -3.19
CA SER A 126 4.56 -11.23 -4.27
C SER A 126 5.69 -10.32 -3.80
N ILE A 127 5.38 -9.21 -3.13
CA ILE A 127 6.40 -8.32 -2.57
C ILE A 127 7.32 -9.07 -1.60
N ALA A 128 6.76 -9.81 -0.63
CA ALA A 128 7.54 -10.56 0.35
C ALA A 128 8.44 -11.64 -0.28
N SER A 129 7.99 -12.25 -1.37
CA SER A 129 8.71 -13.35 -2.04
C SER A 129 9.80 -12.86 -3.00
N ASN A 130 9.84 -11.57 -3.34
CA ASN A 130 10.80 -10.98 -4.26
C ASN A 130 12.12 -10.54 -3.58
N GLY A 131 12.71 -11.42 -2.76
CA GLY A 131 14.05 -11.23 -2.20
C GLY A 131 14.15 -10.34 -0.96
N LEU A 132 13.02 -9.96 -0.36
CA LEU A 132 12.98 -9.23 0.91
C LEU A 132 13.02 -10.19 2.10
N GLU A 133 14.22 -10.63 2.47
CA GLU A 133 14.45 -11.40 3.70
C GLU A 133 13.86 -10.64 4.90
N ASP A 134 13.15 -11.34 5.80
CA ASP A 134 12.44 -10.78 6.97
C ASP A 134 11.22 -9.86 6.70
N ALA A 135 10.77 -9.72 5.45
CA ALA A 135 9.43 -9.20 5.16
C ALA A 135 8.38 -10.31 5.36
N SER A 136 7.29 -10.01 6.05
CA SER A 136 6.23 -11.00 6.33
C SER A 136 4.85 -10.45 6.00
N VAL A 137 4.02 -11.24 5.31
CA VAL A 137 2.61 -10.89 5.08
C VAL A 137 1.81 -11.09 6.37
N LEU A 138 1.16 -10.03 6.82
CA LEU A 138 0.35 -9.99 8.02
C LEU A 138 -1.11 -9.71 7.65
N ASP A 139 -1.90 -10.77 7.52
CA ASP A 139 -3.32 -10.64 7.26
C ASP A 139 -4.08 -10.24 8.56
N LEU A 140 -4.20 -8.93 8.84
CA LEU A 140 -4.65 -8.41 10.14
C LEU A 140 -6.05 -7.81 10.15
N LEU A 141 -6.59 -7.48 8.97
CA LEU A 141 -7.73 -6.58 8.84
C LEU A 141 -8.92 -7.26 8.17
N ARG A 142 -10.11 -7.06 8.71
CA ARG A 142 -11.40 -7.47 8.13
C ARG A 142 -12.43 -6.38 8.31
N TRP A 143 -13.37 -6.29 7.38
CA TRP A 143 -14.60 -5.54 7.63
C TRP A 143 -15.52 -6.34 8.56
N GLN A 144 -16.22 -5.67 9.46
CA GLN A 144 -17.26 -6.31 10.27
C GLN A 144 -18.43 -6.70 9.39
N GLU A 145 -18.84 -5.78 8.50
CA GLU A 145 -19.86 -5.97 7.47
C GLU A 145 -19.31 -5.67 6.07
N PRO A 146 -19.86 -6.27 5.00
CA PRO A 146 -19.46 -5.94 3.63
C PRO A 146 -19.63 -4.45 3.32
N ILE A 147 -18.70 -3.87 2.57
CA ILE A 147 -18.81 -2.48 2.11
C ILE A 147 -19.66 -2.43 0.83
N PRO A 148 -20.79 -1.71 0.81
CA PRO A 148 -21.58 -1.50 -0.40
C PRO A 148 -20.80 -0.70 -1.45
N GLU A 149 -20.73 -1.19 -2.68
CA GLU A 149 -19.97 -0.57 -3.79
C GLU A 149 -20.62 0.71 -4.35
N GLN A 150 -21.92 0.90 -4.12
CA GLN A 150 -22.72 1.94 -4.79
C GLN A 150 -22.72 3.31 -4.09
N ARG A 151 -21.92 3.50 -3.03
CA ARG A 151 -21.83 4.79 -2.35
C ARG A 151 -20.40 5.14 -1.93
N CYS A 152 -20.13 6.43 -1.85
CA CYS A 152 -18.92 6.93 -1.21
C CYS A 152 -19.03 6.72 0.31
N HIS A 153 -17.96 6.20 0.90
CA HIS A 153 -17.85 6.02 2.36
C HIS A 153 -16.86 7.04 2.92
N THR A 154 -17.22 7.59 4.08
CA THR A 154 -16.31 8.44 4.86
C THR A 154 -15.24 7.58 5.54
N VAL A 155 -14.11 8.21 5.89
CA VAL A 155 -13.06 7.52 6.66
C VAL A 155 -13.59 7.03 8.01
N ALA A 156 -14.50 7.78 8.64
CA ALA A 156 -15.12 7.42 9.92
C ALA A 156 -15.97 6.14 9.81
N GLU A 157 -16.86 6.06 8.81
CA GLU A 157 -17.69 4.86 8.59
C GLU A 157 -16.82 3.62 8.33
N LEU A 158 -15.81 3.76 7.47
CA LEU A 158 -14.88 2.66 7.19
C LEU A 158 -14.07 2.28 8.43
N TYR A 159 -13.58 3.28 9.17
CA TYR A 159 -12.83 3.05 10.40
C TYR A 159 -13.70 2.25 11.38
N GLU A 160 -14.93 2.67 11.66
CA GLU A 160 -15.85 1.98 12.58
C GLU A 160 -16.17 0.57 12.13
N ASN A 161 -16.32 0.33 10.82
CA ASN A 161 -16.55 -1.00 10.26
C ASN A 161 -15.29 -1.91 10.24
N LEU A 162 -14.10 -1.41 10.56
CA LEU A 162 -12.86 -2.18 10.44
C LEU A 162 -12.46 -2.87 11.75
N ALA A 163 -12.15 -4.16 11.67
CA ALA A 163 -11.69 -5.00 12.77
C ALA A 163 -10.23 -5.45 12.59
N VAL A 164 -9.48 -5.50 13.69
CA VAL A 164 -8.18 -6.17 13.77
C VAL A 164 -8.41 -7.59 14.29
N ILE A 165 -8.11 -8.61 13.49
CA ILE A 165 -8.52 -10.00 13.77
C ILE A 165 -7.50 -10.81 14.57
N ARG A 166 -6.27 -10.32 14.71
CA ARG A 166 -5.21 -11.00 15.49
C ARG A 166 -4.14 -10.02 15.97
N PRO A 167 -3.35 -10.40 17.00
CA PRO A 167 -2.18 -9.64 17.40
C PRO A 167 -1.17 -9.50 16.25
N PHE A 168 -0.35 -8.47 16.31
CA PHE A 168 0.72 -8.22 15.36
C PHE A 168 2.05 -7.94 16.07
N PRO A 169 3.20 -8.17 15.41
CA PRO A 169 4.49 -7.91 16.01
C PRO A 169 4.67 -6.40 16.25
N THR A 170 5.08 -6.03 17.45
CA THR A 170 5.32 -4.63 17.85
C THR A 170 6.75 -4.18 17.58
N ASP A 171 7.62 -5.11 17.18
CA ASP A 171 9.05 -4.93 16.94
C ASP A 171 9.39 -4.53 15.49
N ARG A 172 8.40 -4.49 14.59
CA ARG A 172 8.60 -4.19 13.16
C ARG A 172 7.64 -3.13 12.65
N ALA A 173 8.07 -2.44 11.61
CA ALA A 173 7.23 -1.48 10.90
C ALA A 173 6.12 -2.20 10.12
N ILE A 174 5.02 -1.51 9.86
CA ILE A 174 3.90 -2.00 9.05
C ILE A 174 3.79 -1.18 7.77
N VAL A 175 3.70 -1.88 6.65
CA VAL A 175 3.46 -1.35 5.32
C VAL A 175 2.09 -1.83 4.83
N LEU A 176 1.19 -0.91 4.51
CA LEU A 176 -0.12 -1.23 3.93
C LEU A 176 0.04 -1.51 2.42
N VAL A 177 -0.64 -2.53 1.91
CA VAL A 177 -0.63 -2.88 0.48
C VAL A 177 -2.06 -2.86 -0.06
N ASP A 178 -2.30 -2.03 -1.07
CA ASP A 178 -3.57 -1.92 -1.77
C ASP A 178 -3.36 -2.00 -3.30
N TYR A 179 -4.44 -2.21 -4.04
CA TYR A 179 -4.40 -2.28 -5.49
C TYR A 179 -4.57 -0.90 -6.13
N LEU A 180 -5.46 -0.05 -5.61
CA LEU A 180 -5.82 1.20 -6.27
C LEU A 180 -6.09 2.34 -5.29
N PHE A 181 -5.37 3.44 -5.51
CA PHE A 181 -5.53 4.68 -4.81
C PHE A 181 -6.52 5.62 -5.52
N THR A 182 -7.76 5.68 -5.02
CA THR A 182 -8.78 6.59 -5.56
C THR A 182 -8.97 7.83 -4.68
N THR A 183 -9.57 7.65 -3.51
CA THR A 183 -9.92 8.73 -2.56
C THR A 183 -9.09 8.68 -1.28
N SER A 184 -8.20 7.70 -1.15
CA SER A 184 -7.42 7.36 0.05
C SER A 184 -8.21 6.89 1.28
N THR A 185 -9.56 6.88 1.23
CA THR A 185 -10.37 6.68 2.44
C THR A 185 -10.13 5.32 3.10
N MET A 186 -10.02 4.25 2.32
CA MET A 186 -9.71 2.90 2.80
C MET A 186 -8.33 2.83 3.47
N LEU A 187 -7.27 3.32 2.81
CA LEU A 187 -5.93 3.35 3.40
C LEU A 187 -5.90 4.16 4.71
N ARG A 188 -6.56 5.33 4.75
CA ARG A 188 -6.62 6.17 5.95
C ARG A 188 -7.32 5.45 7.11
N ALA A 189 -8.45 4.79 6.85
CA ALA A 189 -9.17 4.01 7.85
C ALA A 189 -8.32 2.84 8.38
N CYS A 190 -7.66 2.09 7.48
CA CYS A 190 -6.77 0.98 7.84
C CYS A 190 -5.60 1.44 8.70
N ALA A 191 -4.91 2.50 8.27
CA ALA A 191 -3.80 3.07 9.01
C ALA A 191 -4.23 3.56 10.39
N ALA A 192 -5.35 4.28 10.49
CA ALA A 192 -5.87 4.76 11.76
C ALA A 192 -6.24 3.62 12.72
N ARG A 193 -6.90 2.57 12.22
CA ARG A 193 -7.28 1.40 13.03
C ARG A 193 -6.05 0.66 13.54
N LEU A 194 -5.08 0.36 12.68
CA LEU A 194 -3.83 -0.28 13.11
C LEU A 194 -3.05 0.57 14.12
N LYS A 195 -2.90 1.88 13.87
CA LYS A 195 -2.23 2.81 14.80
C LYS A 195 -2.95 2.90 16.14
N ARG A 196 -4.30 2.86 16.16
CA ARG A 196 -5.09 2.83 17.40
C ARG A 196 -4.78 1.58 18.25
N HIS A 197 -4.43 0.47 17.61
CA HIS A 197 -4.00 -0.76 18.27
C HIS A 197 -2.50 -0.81 18.57
N GLY A 198 -1.74 0.27 18.32
CA GLY A 198 -0.32 0.37 18.64
C GLY A 198 0.64 -0.03 17.51
N ALA A 199 0.14 -0.26 16.29
CA ALA A 199 1.01 -0.59 15.16
C ALA A 199 1.83 0.62 14.68
N ASN A 200 3.09 0.38 14.30
CA ASN A 200 3.93 1.37 13.64
C ASN A 200 3.70 1.35 12.11
N VAL A 201 2.63 1.98 11.64
CA VAL A 201 2.32 2.06 10.20
C VAL A 201 3.13 3.18 9.54
N VAL A 202 4.07 2.82 8.65
CA VAL A 202 5.09 3.71 8.09
C VAL A 202 4.89 4.06 6.61
N LEU A 203 4.19 3.22 5.85
CA LEU A 203 4.04 3.38 4.40
C LEU A 203 2.74 2.73 3.90
N GLY A 204 2.12 3.33 2.87
CA GLY A 204 1.16 2.65 2.01
C GLY A 204 1.72 2.45 0.60
N LEU A 205 1.46 1.30 0.01
CA LEU A 205 1.84 0.95 -1.36
C LEU A 205 0.56 0.65 -2.14
N CYS A 206 0.42 1.25 -3.32
CA CYS A 206 -0.72 1.05 -4.20
C CYS A 206 -0.24 0.70 -5.61
N ALA A 207 -0.77 -0.35 -6.22
CA ALA A 207 -0.38 -0.71 -7.59
C ALA A 207 -0.72 0.38 -8.62
N GLY A 208 -1.81 1.11 -8.41
CA GLY A 208 -2.10 2.31 -9.19
C GLY A 208 -2.80 3.41 -8.40
N ARG A 209 -2.99 4.55 -9.07
CA ARG A 209 -3.84 5.65 -8.64
C ARG A 209 -4.73 6.13 -9.77
N THR A 210 -5.91 6.67 -9.42
CA THR A 210 -6.71 7.44 -10.37
C THR A 210 -6.33 8.91 -10.32
N ALA A 211 -6.26 9.57 -11.47
CA ALA A 211 -6.11 11.01 -11.59
C ALA A 211 -7.20 11.60 -12.48
N LYS A 212 -7.60 12.84 -12.18
CA LYS A 212 -8.50 13.61 -13.07
C LYS A 212 -7.78 14.11 -14.31
N GLU A 213 -6.49 14.42 -14.16
CA GLU A 213 -5.66 15.00 -15.21
C GLU A 213 -4.38 14.20 -15.41
N ALA A 214 -3.90 14.16 -16.66
CA ALA A 214 -2.63 13.53 -17.06
C ALA A 214 -1.41 14.33 -16.58
N SER A 215 -1.24 14.38 -15.26
CA SER A 215 -0.17 15.13 -14.57
C SER A 215 1.12 14.33 -14.40
N TYR A 216 1.07 13.01 -14.61
CA TYR A 216 2.20 12.10 -14.44
C TYR A 216 2.23 11.11 -15.61
N ASP A 217 3.45 10.69 -15.97
CA ASP A 217 3.61 9.56 -16.88
C ASP A 217 2.97 8.29 -16.28
N PRO A 218 2.39 7.40 -17.10
CA PRO A 218 1.46 6.38 -16.58
C PRO A 218 2.10 5.35 -15.64
N PHE A 219 3.41 5.09 -15.72
CA PHE A 219 4.13 4.16 -14.83
C PHE A 219 5.20 4.84 -13.98
N THR A 220 5.15 6.16 -13.84
CA THR A 220 6.00 6.87 -12.88
C THR A 220 5.50 6.62 -11.47
N VAL A 221 6.40 6.23 -10.56
CA VAL A 221 6.07 6.10 -9.15
C VAL A 221 5.73 7.47 -8.59
N VAL A 222 4.48 7.66 -8.17
CA VAL A 222 4.02 8.90 -7.57
C VAL A 222 3.95 8.74 -6.05
N THR A 223 4.77 9.51 -5.36
CA THR A 223 4.76 9.57 -3.89
C THR A 223 3.88 10.71 -3.39
N GLY A 224 3.22 10.50 -2.26
CA GLY A 224 2.43 11.52 -1.58
C GLY A 224 2.33 11.24 -0.09
N ALA A 225 1.48 11.98 0.59
CA ALA A 225 1.25 11.81 2.03
C ALA A 225 -0.24 11.85 2.32
N LEU A 226 -0.72 10.93 3.15
CA LEU A 226 -2.09 10.91 3.64
C LEU A 226 -2.21 11.64 4.94
N GLU A 227 -3.18 12.53 5.01
CA GLU A 227 -3.60 13.13 6.27
C GLU A 227 -4.05 12.05 7.25
N ARG A 228 -3.48 12.09 8.46
CA ARG A 228 -3.89 11.20 9.55
C ARG A 228 -5.38 11.41 9.84
N TYR A 229 -6.11 10.31 9.90
CA TYR A 229 -7.44 10.30 10.51
C TYR A 229 -7.29 10.05 12.01
N ILE A 230 -7.92 10.89 12.83
CA ILE A 230 -7.93 10.77 14.29
C ILE A 230 -9.39 10.53 14.70
N PRO A 231 -9.75 9.32 15.16
CA PRO A 231 -11.11 9.03 15.60
C PRO A 231 -11.54 9.97 16.73
N GLY A 232 -12.77 10.51 16.64
CA GLY A 232 -13.35 11.40 17.65
C GLY A 232 -12.99 12.88 17.54
N HIS A 233 -12.27 13.29 16.49
CA HIS A 233 -11.97 14.69 16.15
C HIS A 233 -12.49 15.05 14.77
#